data_AF-A0A519HBM5-F1
#
_entry.id   AF-A0A519HBM5-F1
#
_cell.length_a   1.000
_cell.length_b   1.000
_cell.length_c   1.000
_cell.angle_alpha   90.00
_cell.angle_beta   90.00
_cell.angle_gamma   90.00
#
_symmetry.space_group_name_H-M   'P 1'
#
loop_
_entity.id
_entity.type
_entity.pdbx_description
1 polymer ?
#
loop_
_entity_poly.entity_id
_entity_poly.type
_entity_poly.pdbx_seq_one_letter_code
_entity_poly.pdbx_strand_id
1 'polypeptide(L)'
;VGVAVLGLVPSFFVTAANLLFFGFWPGTALSFAGEALGALVSFVLYRKGFRRRVAPGLDRFPRLQRLLAAEGTEAFGLVFSLRLLPFVPSGLVTFAAAVGRVGIGTFFAASTLGKAPALLLEAWSVYEVTRFGTAGKIILAVVALALLFWILRRLRIVR
;
A
#
# COMPACT_ATOMS: atom_id res chain seq x y z
N VAL A 1 5.59 -10.15 -4.20
CA VAL A 1 6.54 -9.58 -5.20
C VAL A 1 5.84 -8.72 -6.26
N GLY A 2 4.83 -9.22 -6.99
CA GLY A 2 4.17 -8.45 -8.08
C GLY A 2 3.46 -7.16 -7.67
N VAL A 3 2.84 -7.10 -6.47
CA VAL A 3 2.10 -5.93 -5.94
C VAL A 3 3.00 -4.69 -5.83
N ALA A 4 4.21 -4.87 -5.31
CA ALA A 4 5.13 -3.77 -5.10
C ALA A 4 5.72 -3.26 -6.42
N VAL A 5 6.01 -4.17 -7.36
CA VAL A 5 6.63 -3.83 -8.66
C VAL A 5 5.64 -3.13 -9.58
N LEU A 6 4.40 -3.60 -9.65
CA LEU A 6 3.38 -3.00 -10.51
C LEU A 6 2.75 -1.75 -9.91
N GLY A 7 2.80 -1.56 -8.59
CA GLY A 7 2.27 -0.38 -7.89
C GLY A 7 0.75 -0.13 -8.04
N LEU A 8 0.07 -0.90 -8.90
CA LEU A 8 -1.30 -0.72 -9.34
C LEU A 8 -2.26 -1.76 -8.74
N VAL A 9 -1.74 -2.92 -8.34
CA VAL A 9 -2.55 -3.98 -7.72
C VAL A 9 -2.57 -3.73 -6.21
N PRO A 10 -3.75 -3.57 -5.57
CA PRO A 10 -3.84 -3.48 -4.12
C PRO A 10 -3.27 -4.73 -3.43
N SER A 11 -2.56 -4.55 -2.31
CA SER A 11 -1.92 -5.65 -1.56
C SER A 11 -2.91 -6.72 -1.09
N PHE A 12 -4.13 -6.31 -0.75
CA PHE A 12 -5.15 -7.20 -0.19
C PHE A 12 -5.50 -8.40 -1.07
N PHE A 13 -5.36 -8.30 -2.40
CA PHE A 13 -5.60 -9.45 -3.29
C PHE A 13 -4.55 -10.55 -3.09
N VAL A 14 -3.28 -10.17 -2.93
CA VAL A 14 -2.20 -11.14 -2.69
C VAL A 14 -2.25 -11.68 -1.28
N THR A 15 -2.58 -10.84 -0.30
CA THR A 15 -2.84 -11.28 1.07
C THR A 15 -3.97 -12.31 1.09
N ALA A 16 -5.09 -12.05 0.41
CA ALA A 16 -6.20 -12.99 0.32
C ALA A 16 -5.81 -14.31 -0.34
N ALA A 17 -5.08 -14.29 -1.46
CA ALA A 17 -4.57 -15.51 -2.07
C ALA A 17 -3.71 -16.30 -1.08
N ASN A 18 -2.72 -15.67 -0.45
CA ASN A 18 -1.83 -16.34 0.49
C ASN A 18 -2.59 -16.93 1.70
N LEU A 19 -3.58 -16.21 2.23
CA LEU A 19 -4.42 -16.70 3.32
C LEU A 19 -5.25 -17.92 2.91
N LEU A 20 -5.81 -17.92 1.69
CA LEU A 20 -6.60 -19.04 1.17
C LEU A 20 -5.75 -20.29 0.92
N PHE A 21 -4.51 -20.14 0.43
CA PHE A 21 -3.63 -21.26 0.12
C PHE A 21 -2.86 -21.80 1.33
N PHE A 22 -2.37 -20.91 2.21
CA PHE A 22 -1.45 -21.28 3.29
C PHE A 22 -2.05 -21.13 4.70
N GLY A 23 -3.30 -20.68 4.82
CA GLY A 23 -3.96 -20.40 6.10
C GLY A 23 -3.56 -19.04 6.68
N PHE A 24 -4.18 -18.67 7.81
CA PHE A 24 -4.06 -17.33 8.38
C PHE A 24 -2.62 -16.94 8.74
N TRP A 25 -1.98 -17.66 9.67
CA TRP A 25 -0.63 -17.30 10.13
C TRP A 25 0.46 -17.45 9.06
N PRO A 26 0.55 -18.58 8.32
CA PRO A 26 1.60 -18.75 7.32
C PRO A 26 1.37 -17.82 6.12
N GLY A 27 0.12 -17.65 5.70
CA GLY A 27 -0.25 -16.73 4.62
C GLY A 27 0.03 -15.26 4.97
N THR A 28 -0.23 -14.85 6.21
CA THR A 28 0.08 -13.50 6.71
C THR A 28 1.60 -13.27 6.73
N ALA A 29 2.37 -14.22 7.26
CA ALA A 29 3.83 -14.12 7.30
C ALA A 29 4.45 -14.06 5.89
N LEU A 30 3.96 -14.89 4.97
CA LEU A 30 4.40 -14.90 3.57
C LEU A 30 4.07 -13.57 2.86
N SER A 31 2.87 -13.03 3.11
CA SER A 31 2.45 -11.73 2.58
C SER A 31 3.31 -10.59 3.12
N PHE A 32 3.59 -10.61 4.41
CA PHE A 32 4.45 -9.62 5.07
C PHE A 32 5.88 -9.64 4.50
N ALA A 33 6.51 -10.82 4.41
CA ALA A 33 7.84 -10.96 3.84
C ALA A 33 7.87 -10.55 2.36
N GLY A 34 6.86 -10.97 1.59
CA GLY A 34 6.73 -10.62 0.18
C GLY A 34 6.51 -9.13 -0.07
N GLU A 35 5.85 -8.43 0.85
CA GLU A 35 5.66 -6.98 0.79
C GLU A 35 6.92 -6.23 1.23
N ALA A 36 7.60 -6.65 2.29
CA ALA A 36 8.85 -6.04 2.72
C ALA A 36 9.93 -6.14 1.62
N LEU A 37 10.14 -7.33 1.07
CA LEU A 37 11.07 -7.56 -0.05
C LEU A 37 10.64 -6.81 -1.30
N GLY A 38 9.34 -6.86 -1.63
CA GLY A 38 8.80 -6.15 -2.78
C GLY A 38 9.00 -4.64 -2.69
N ALA A 39 8.74 -4.06 -1.52
CA ALA A 39 8.93 -2.63 -1.26
C ALA A 39 10.40 -2.23 -1.39
N LEU A 40 11.33 -3.05 -0.88
CA LEU A 40 12.76 -2.82 -1.01
C LEU A 40 13.21 -2.82 -2.48
N VAL A 41 12.83 -3.85 -3.24
CA VAL A 41 13.15 -3.94 -4.67
C VAL A 41 12.56 -2.76 -5.45
N SER A 42 11.30 -2.44 -5.19
CA SER A 42 10.60 -1.35 -5.88
C SER A 42 11.21 0.01 -5.54
N PHE A 43 11.63 0.22 -4.30
CA PHE A 43 12.36 1.42 -3.89
C PHE A 43 13.64 1.61 -4.70
N VAL A 44 14.45 0.55 -4.85
CA VAL A 44 15.69 0.59 -5.63
C VAL A 44 15.40 0.86 -7.11
N LEU A 45 14.39 0.20 -7.68
CA LEU A 45 13.99 0.38 -9.08
C LEU A 45 13.49 1.81 -9.34
N TYR A 46 12.61 2.35 -8.48
CA TYR A 46 12.08 3.70 -8.61
C TYR A 46 13.18 4.75 -8.46
N ARG A 47 14.09 4.58 -7.50
CA ARG A 47 15.21 5.50 -7.28
C ARG A 47 16.19 5.53 -8.45
N LYS A 48 16.50 4.37 -9.05
CA LYS A 48 17.41 4.29 -10.21
C LYS A 48 16.76 4.70 -11.52
N GLY A 49 15.53 4.25 -11.78
CA GLY A 49 14.87 4.40 -13.08
C GLY A 49 14.02 5.67 -13.25
N PHE A 50 13.36 6.13 -12.19
CA PHE A 50 12.29 7.14 -12.31
C PHE A 50 12.63 8.49 -11.68
N ARG A 51 13.60 8.54 -10.75
CA ARG A 51 13.96 9.79 -10.04
C ARG A 51 14.24 10.96 -10.99
N ARG A 52 15.06 10.74 -12.02
CA ARG A 52 15.46 11.81 -12.96
C ARG A 52 14.32 12.34 -13.83
N ARG A 53 13.33 11.49 -14.15
CA ARG A 53 12.23 11.85 -15.06
C ARG A 53 11.04 12.47 -14.34
N VAL A 54 10.77 12.05 -13.09
CA VAL A 54 9.53 12.43 -12.39
C VAL A 54 9.74 13.49 -11.31
N ALA A 55 10.97 13.64 -10.78
CA ALA A 55 11.25 14.65 -9.76
C ALA A 55 10.79 16.08 -10.14
N PRO A 56 11.02 16.60 -11.37
CA PRO A 56 10.57 17.95 -11.73
C PRO A 56 9.04 18.10 -11.78
N GLY A 57 8.32 17.01 -12.08
CA GLY A 57 6.85 17.02 -12.17
C GLY A 57 6.14 16.83 -10.83
N LEU A 58 6.89 16.58 -9.76
CA LEU A 58 6.35 16.41 -8.41
C LEU A 58 6.24 17.74 -7.65
N ASP A 59 6.91 18.80 -8.13
CA ASP A 59 6.95 20.09 -7.44
C ASP A 59 5.56 20.74 -7.28
N ARG A 60 4.66 20.42 -8.20
CA ARG A 60 3.24 20.85 -8.20
C ARG A 60 2.37 20.23 -7.12
N PHE A 61 2.86 19.26 -6.33
CA PHE A 61 2.08 18.59 -5.29
C PHE A 61 2.55 18.98 -3.88
N PRO A 62 2.00 20.06 -3.28
CA PRO A 62 2.46 20.59 -2.00
C PRO A 62 2.34 19.58 -0.84
N ARG A 63 1.39 18.64 -0.92
CA ARG A 63 1.20 17.59 0.08
C ARG A 63 2.33 16.55 0.08
N LEU A 64 3.03 16.38 -1.05
CA LEU A 64 4.14 15.43 -1.19
C LEU A 64 5.49 16.05 -0.83
N GLN A 65 5.61 17.38 -0.84
CA GLN A 65 6.87 18.09 -0.61
C GLN A 65 7.54 17.71 0.72
N ARG A 66 6.76 17.59 1.81
CA ARG A 66 7.28 17.15 3.10
C ARG A 66 7.94 15.78 3.02
N LEU A 67 7.28 14.79 2.41
CA LEU A 67 7.85 13.45 2.26
C LEU A 67 9.04 13.41 1.28
N LEU A 68 9.02 14.25 0.25
CA LEU A 68 10.11 14.32 -0.73
C LEU A 68 11.39 14.92 -0.14
N ALA A 69 11.25 15.94 0.71
CA ALA A 69 12.35 16.64 1.36
C ALA A 69 12.81 15.97 2.67
N ALA A 70 11.98 15.13 3.29
CA ALA A 70 12.29 14.50 4.56
C ALA A 70 13.50 13.57 4.49
N GLU A 71 14.32 13.62 5.54
CA GLU A 71 15.50 12.80 5.74
C GLU A 71 15.53 12.27 7.19
N GLY A 72 16.39 11.28 7.47
CA GLY A 72 16.60 10.75 8.82
C GLY A 72 15.30 10.36 9.55
N THR A 73 15.15 10.86 10.78
CA THR A 73 14.03 10.53 11.68
C THR A 73 12.69 11.06 11.18
N GLU A 74 12.66 12.23 10.54
CA GLU A 74 11.42 12.77 9.97
C GLU A 74 10.90 11.86 8.85
N ALA A 75 11.80 11.42 7.96
CA ALA A 75 11.45 10.48 6.90
C ALA A 75 10.93 9.15 7.46
N PHE A 76 11.56 8.65 8.54
CA PHE A 76 11.08 7.45 9.23
C PHE A 76 9.64 7.66 9.73
N GLY A 77 9.39 8.74 10.47
CA GLY A 77 8.08 9.03 11.04
C GLY A 77 6.99 9.16 9.98
N LEU A 78 7.27 9.86 8.87
CA LEU A 78 6.31 10.02 7.78
C LEU A 78 6.00 8.71 7.05
N VAL A 79 7.03 7.94 6.68
CA VAL A 79 6.85 6.65 6.00
C VAL A 79 6.11 5.67 6.91
N PHE A 80 6.51 5.59 8.18
CA PHE A 80 5.88 4.73 9.18
C PHE A 80 4.39 5.07 9.33
N SER A 81 4.07 6.36 9.51
CA SER A 81 2.69 6.83 9.67
C SER A 81 1.82 6.51 8.45
N LEU A 82 2.35 6.70 7.24
CA LEU A 82 1.64 6.35 6.00
C LEU A 82 1.41 4.84 5.87
N ARG A 83 2.30 4.02 6.43
CA ARG A 83 2.26 2.55 6.34
C ARG A 83 1.37 1.90 7.39
N LEU A 84 1.09 2.59 8.49
CA LEU A 84 0.08 2.17 9.47
C LEU A 84 -1.33 2.14 8.88
N LEU A 85 -1.59 2.90 7.83
CA LEU A 85 -2.89 2.97 7.19
C LEU A 85 -3.07 1.79 6.22
N PRO A 86 -3.99 0.85 6.48
CA PRO A 86 -4.12 -0.39 5.69
C PRO A 86 -4.52 -0.13 4.24
N PHE A 87 -5.23 0.96 3.97
CA PHE A 87 -5.76 1.29 2.65
C PHE A 87 -4.87 2.21 1.82
N VAL A 88 -3.72 2.62 2.35
CA VAL A 88 -2.77 3.43 1.57
C VAL A 88 -2.01 2.51 0.61
N PRO A 89 -2.05 2.76 -0.71
CA PRO A 89 -1.34 1.92 -1.67
C PRO A 89 0.16 1.93 -1.43
N SER A 90 0.73 0.76 -1.14
CA SER A 90 2.14 0.58 -0.84
C SER A 90 3.06 1.08 -1.97
N GLY A 91 2.63 0.95 -3.22
CA GLY A 91 3.33 1.48 -4.39
C GLY A 91 3.52 3.00 -4.34
N LEU A 92 2.49 3.75 -3.95
CA LEU A 92 2.54 5.22 -3.85
C LEU A 92 3.53 5.68 -2.79
N VAL A 93 3.49 5.09 -1.59
CA VAL A 93 4.43 5.43 -0.51
C VAL A 93 5.86 5.10 -0.91
N THR A 94 6.07 3.92 -1.52
CA THR A 94 7.39 3.50 -2.01
C THR A 94 7.91 4.44 -3.08
N PHE A 95 7.07 4.82 -4.03
CA PHE A 95 7.42 5.73 -5.11
C PHE A 95 7.81 7.11 -4.59
N ALA A 96 6.98 7.71 -3.73
CA ALA A 96 7.25 9.02 -3.16
C ALA A 96 8.55 9.03 -2.34
N ALA A 97 8.75 8.02 -1.49
CA ALA A 97 9.98 7.89 -0.70
C ALA A 97 11.22 7.66 -1.58
N ALA A 98 11.11 6.87 -2.65
CA ALA A 98 12.23 6.53 -3.52
C ALA A 98 12.69 7.70 -4.41
N VAL A 99 11.74 8.52 -4.89
CA VAL A 99 12.02 9.73 -5.66
C VAL A 99 12.55 10.86 -4.77
N GLY A 100 12.08 10.94 -3.53
CA GLY A 100 12.56 11.86 -2.51
C GLY A 100 13.96 11.53 -1.96
N ARG A 101 14.30 12.17 -0.84
CA ARG A 101 15.61 12.07 -0.18
C ARG A 101 15.72 10.96 0.87
N VAL A 102 14.64 10.23 1.13
CA VAL A 102 14.58 9.16 2.14
C VAL A 102 15.69 8.11 1.95
N GLY A 103 16.44 7.76 3.00
CA GLY A 103 17.47 6.71 2.92
C GLY A 103 16.85 5.31 2.71
N ILE A 104 17.55 4.40 2.03
CA ILE A 104 17.04 3.03 1.80
C ILE A 104 16.81 2.27 3.11
N GLY A 105 17.74 2.40 4.08
CA GLY A 105 17.62 1.76 5.39
C GLY A 105 16.46 2.36 6.20
N THR A 106 16.35 3.69 6.22
CA THR A 106 15.23 4.41 6.86
C THR A 106 13.89 3.99 6.28
N PHE A 107 13.78 3.95 4.95
CA PHE A 107 12.58 3.50 4.26
C PHE A 107 12.25 2.04 4.60
N PHE A 108 13.22 1.13 4.52
CA PHE A 108 13.00 -0.29 4.74
C PHE A 108 12.54 -0.55 6.19
N ALA A 109 13.20 0.06 7.17
CA ALA A 109 12.83 -0.07 8.58
C ALA A 109 11.44 0.52 8.85
N ALA A 110 11.20 1.77 8.45
CA ALA A 110 9.92 2.44 8.65
C ALA A 110 8.76 1.72 7.95
N SER A 111 8.99 1.27 6.71
CA SER A 111 7.98 0.59 5.90
C SER A 111 7.64 -0.78 6.46
N THR A 112 8.64 -1.56 6.88
CA THR A 112 8.42 -2.91 7.40
C THR A 112 7.71 -2.85 8.75
N LEU A 113 8.16 -1.98 9.65
CA LEU A 113 7.53 -1.80 10.97
C LEU A 113 6.11 -1.23 10.85
N GLY A 114 5.92 -0.20 10.02
CA GLY A 114 4.61 0.43 9.84
C GLY A 114 3.60 -0.49 9.18
N LYS A 115 4.05 -1.37 8.27
CA LYS A 115 3.15 -2.29 7.56
C LYS A 115 2.72 -3.48 8.41
N ALA A 116 3.47 -3.87 9.45
CA ALA A 116 3.12 -5.01 10.29
C ALA A 116 1.69 -4.92 10.89
N PRO A 117 1.30 -3.86 11.61
CA PRO A 117 -0.06 -3.74 12.15
C PRO A 117 -1.11 -3.58 11.04
N ALA A 118 -0.80 -2.83 9.98
CA ALA A 118 -1.71 -2.62 8.86
C ALA A 118 -2.03 -3.92 8.11
N LEU A 119 -1.02 -4.76 7.89
CA LEU A 119 -1.17 -6.04 7.21
C LEU A 119 -1.87 -7.08 8.09
N LEU A 120 -1.67 -7.04 9.41
CA LEU A 120 -2.48 -7.86 10.34
C LEU A 120 -3.96 -7.47 10.28
N LEU A 121 -4.29 -6.18 10.27
CA LEU A 121 -5.68 -5.72 10.09
C LEU A 121 -6.26 -6.12 8.73
N GLU A 122 -5.45 -6.01 7.67
CA GLU A 122 -5.82 -6.44 6.31
C GLU A 122 -6.11 -7.95 6.28
N ALA A 123 -5.20 -8.76 6.80
CA ALA A 123 -5.33 -10.22 6.87
C ALA A 123 -6.53 -10.63 7.71
N TRP A 124 -6.75 -10.00 8.86
CA TRP A 124 -7.91 -10.27 9.71
C TRP A 124 -9.23 -9.95 9.00
N SER A 125 -9.30 -8.79 8.34
CA SER A 125 -10.48 -8.38 7.57
C SER A 125 -10.79 -9.38 6.46
N VAL A 126 -9.77 -9.82 5.72
CA VAL A 126 -9.91 -10.84 4.68
C VAL A 126 -10.36 -12.18 5.27
N TYR A 127 -9.77 -12.60 6.39
CA TYR A 127 -10.11 -13.84 7.06
C TYR A 127 -11.58 -13.87 7.49
N GLU A 128 -12.08 -12.80 8.11
CA GLU A 128 -13.49 -12.71 8.50
C GLU A 128 -14.43 -12.66 7.29
N VAL A 129 -14.09 -11.91 6.23
CA VAL A 129 -14.89 -11.86 4.99
C VAL A 129 -14.96 -13.22 4.30
N THR A 130 -13.87 -13.99 4.31
CA THR A 130 -13.87 -15.34 3.71
C THR A 130 -14.73 -16.34 4.50
N ARG A 131 -14.82 -16.20 5.82
CA ARG A 131 -15.68 -17.02 6.69
C ARG A 131 -17.14 -16.57 6.74
N PHE A 132 -17.42 -15.35 6.28
CA PHE A 132 -18.77 -14.83 6.21
C PHE A 132 -19.68 -15.74 5.36
N GLY A 133 -20.92 -15.92 5.81
CA GLY A 133 -21.92 -16.68 5.07
C GLY A 133 -22.20 -16.07 3.68
N THR A 134 -22.71 -16.87 2.75
CA THR A 134 -23.00 -16.43 1.37
C THR A 134 -23.89 -15.19 1.34
N ALA A 135 -24.92 -15.12 2.20
CA ALA A 135 -25.78 -13.95 2.32
C ALA A 135 -24.99 -12.69 2.71
N GLY A 136 -24.08 -12.79 3.69
CA GLY A 136 -23.23 -11.67 4.11
C GLY A 136 -22.27 -11.22 3.01
N LYS A 137 -21.69 -12.16 2.26
CA LYS A 137 -20.85 -11.85 1.08
C LYS A 137 -21.63 -11.11 0.00
N ILE A 138 -22.87 -11.52 -0.26
CA ILE A 138 -23.76 -10.84 -1.21
C ILE A 138 -24.11 -9.42 -0.73
N ILE A 139 -24.46 -9.25 0.55
CA ILE A 139 -24.74 -7.93 1.12
C ILE A 139 -23.52 -7.00 0.97
N LEU A 140 -22.32 -7.47 1.33
CA LEU A 140 -21.08 -6.70 1.17
C LEU A 140 -20.83 -6.32 -0.31
N ALA A 141 -21.06 -7.25 -1.24
CA ALA A 141 -20.89 -6.98 -2.66
C ALA A 141 -21.89 -5.94 -3.19
N VAL A 142 -23.17 -6.03 -2.79
CA VAL A 142 -24.20 -5.05 -3.17
C VAL A 142 -23.89 -3.67 -2.60
N VAL A 143 -23.50 -3.59 -1.33
CA VAL A 143 -23.10 -2.32 -0.68
C VAL A 143 -21.88 -1.72 -1.37
N ALA A 144 -20.86 -2.53 -1.68
CA ALA A 144 -19.67 -2.06 -2.40
C ALA A 144 -20.01 -1.53 -3.80
N LEU A 145 -20.88 -2.22 -4.56
CA LEU A 145 -21.34 -1.77 -5.88
C LEU A 145 -22.18 -0.49 -5.79
N ALA A 146 -23.06 -0.38 -4.80
CA ALA A 146 -23.87 0.82 -4.59
C ALA A 146 -23.00 2.05 -4.24
N LEU A 147 -22.02 1.88 -3.35
CA LEU A 147 -21.05 2.93 -3.02
C LEU A 147 -20.20 3.33 -4.22
N LEU A 148 -19.70 2.35 -4.99
CA LEU A 148 -18.94 2.61 -6.22
C LEU A 148 -19.79 3.42 -7.21
N PHE A 149 -21.04 3.00 -7.43
CA PHE A 149 -21.96 3.70 -8.31
C PHE A 149 -22.24 5.13 -7.86
N TRP A 150 -22.46 5.33 -6.55
CA TRP A 150 -22.68 6.65 -5.96
C TRP A 150 -21.46 7.56 -6.16
N ILE A 151 -20.25 7.06 -5.91
CA ILE A 151 -18.99 7.79 -6.13
C ILE A 151 -18.83 8.14 -7.61
N LEU A 152 -19.05 7.17 -8.52
CA LEU A 152 -18.93 7.39 -9.96
C LEU A 152 -19.92 8.43 -10.47
N ARG A 153 -21.17 8.41 -9.99
CA ARG A 153 -22.15 9.46 -10.30
C ARG A 153 -21.70 10.83 -9.78
N ARG A 154 -21.22 10.90 -8.54
CA ARG A 154 -20.74 12.15 -7.95
C ARG A 154 -19.55 12.73 -8.75
N LEU A 155 -18.63 11.89 -9.19
CA LEU A 155 -17.48 12.32 -10.01
C LEU A 155 -17.88 12.72 -11.43
N ARG A 156 -18.95 12.14 -12.00
CA ARG A 156 -19.50 12.52 -13.31
C ARG A 156 -20.27 13.84 -13.29
N ILE A 157 -20.89 14.21 -12.17
CA ILE A 157 -21.65 15.46 -12.00
C ILE A 157 -20.72 16.67 -11.81
N VAL A 158 -19.45 16.45 -11.44
CA VAL A 158 -18.46 17.51 -11.16
C VAL A 158 -17.51 17.79 -12.35
N ARG A 159 -17.67 17.07 -13.47
CA ARG A 159 -17.01 17.38 -14.74
C ARG A 159 -17.99 18.05 -15.69
#